data_AF-A0A0B2BVU0-F1
#
_entry.id   AF-A0A0B2BVU0-F1
#
_cell.length_a   1.000
_cell.length_b   1.000
_cell.length_c   1.000
_cell.angle_alpha   90.00
_cell.angle_beta   90.00
_cell.angle_gamma   90.00
#
_symmetry.space_group_name_H-M   'P 1'
#
loop_
_entity.id
_entity.type
_entity.pdbx_description
1 polymer ?
#
loop_
_entity_poly.entity_id
_entity_poly.type
_entity_poly.pdbx_seq_one_letter_code
_entity_poly.pdbx_strand_id
1 'polypeptide(L)'
;MPRFSHFADLDGAPSGERCAQVGRTSNFAAINRLEANIYVAALIATYGAPPAGVRVRVVSNHHDFGTYRTVALELDDSLTEEEATAALDYAQEAENGVERWLHAGFTPPIEYGPNGTTRLIASTVEDAVRGALQTTRPTPKGAFFPASSETLHTNLRAAWPEIDVPGAIAA
;
A
#
# COMPACT_ATOMS: atom_id res chain seq x y z
N MET A 1 -19.82 -7.02 -18.25
CA MET A 1 -18.51 -7.02 -17.58
C MET A 1 -18.24 -5.59 -17.13
N PRO A 2 -17.79 -5.38 -15.90
CA PRO A 2 -17.51 -4.04 -15.40
C PRO A 2 -16.40 -3.38 -16.23
N ARG A 3 -16.57 -2.10 -16.55
CA ARG A 3 -15.62 -1.32 -17.36
C ARG A 3 -14.95 -0.33 -16.44
N PHE A 4 -13.66 -0.50 -16.21
CA PHE A 4 -12.91 0.38 -15.33
C PHE A 4 -12.26 1.51 -16.11
N SER A 5 -12.45 2.74 -15.65
CA SER A 5 -11.75 3.92 -16.12
C SER A 5 -10.68 4.34 -15.11
N HIS A 6 -9.61 4.96 -15.61
CA HIS A 6 -8.57 5.52 -14.78
C HIS A 6 -9.08 6.74 -14.03
N PHE A 7 -8.91 6.75 -12.71
CA PHE A 7 -9.22 7.88 -11.85
C PHE A 7 -7.96 8.70 -11.55
N ALA A 8 -6.95 8.06 -10.97
CA ALA A 8 -5.67 8.69 -10.62
C ALA A 8 -4.51 7.70 -10.69
N ASP A 9 -3.30 8.22 -10.91
CA ASP A 9 -2.03 7.48 -10.81
C ASP A 9 -1.24 8.00 -9.61
N LEU A 10 -0.97 7.12 -8.66
CA LEU A 10 -0.10 7.35 -7.52
C LEU A 10 1.27 6.78 -7.81
N ASP A 11 2.32 7.34 -7.23
CA ASP A 11 3.68 6.81 -7.37
C ASP A 11 3.81 5.32 -6.91
N GLY A 12 4.94 4.70 -7.24
CA GLY A 12 5.25 3.33 -6.79
C GLY A 12 5.61 3.21 -5.29
N ALA A 13 5.61 4.32 -4.56
CA ALA A 13 5.98 4.42 -3.14
C ALA A 13 5.38 5.71 -2.53
N PRO A 14 5.39 5.85 -1.19
CA PRO A 14 5.06 7.12 -0.52
C PRO A 14 5.89 8.30 -1.03
N SER A 15 5.26 9.46 -1.19
CA SER A 15 5.85 10.64 -1.85
C SER A 15 7.05 11.25 -1.10
N GLY A 16 7.09 11.10 0.22
CA GLY A 16 8.16 11.58 1.09
C GLY A 16 9.30 10.59 1.32
N GLU A 17 9.31 9.45 0.60
CA GLU A 17 10.26 8.35 0.80
C GLU A 17 11.19 8.16 -0.40
N ARG A 18 12.36 7.55 -0.14
CA ARG A 18 13.20 7.08 -1.24
C ARG A 18 12.53 5.89 -1.91
N CYS A 19 12.57 5.84 -3.22
CA CYS A 19 12.01 4.76 -4.02
C CYS A 19 13.00 4.25 -5.07
N ALA A 20 12.64 3.17 -5.75
CA ALA A 20 13.46 2.59 -6.80
C ALA A 20 13.64 3.58 -7.96
N GLN A 21 14.87 3.70 -8.47
CA GLN A 21 15.23 4.64 -9.52
C GLN A 21 15.79 3.91 -10.74
N VAL A 22 15.24 4.19 -11.92
CA VAL A 22 15.71 3.64 -13.20
C VAL A 22 17.19 4.03 -13.41
N GLY A 23 18.01 3.08 -13.86
CA GLY A 23 19.44 3.31 -14.11
C GLY A 23 20.30 3.45 -12.84
N ARG A 24 19.71 3.48 -11.65
CA ARG A 24 20.42 3.54 -10.37
C ARG A 24 20.18 2.30 -9.51
N THR A 25 18.95 1.86 -9.34
CA THR A 25 18.62 0.73 -8.46
C THR A 25 18.99 -0.59 -9.11
N SER A 26 19.81 -1.38 -8.42
CA SER A 26 20.11 -2.76 -8.84
C SER A 26 18.82 -3.59 -8.84
N ASN A 27 18.60 -4.37 -9.91
CA ASN A 27 17.36 -5.14 -10.09
C ASN A 27 16.08 -4.27 -10.00
N PHE A 28 16.14 -3.06 -10.58
CA PHE A 28 15.06 -2.06 -10.54
C PHE A 28 13.66 -2.65 -10.75
N ALA A 29 13.46 -3.47 -11.79
CA ALA A 29 12.15 -4.00 -12.12
C ALA A 29 11.52 -4.84 -10.99
N ALA A 30 12.32 -5.64 -10.28
CA ALA A 30 11.85 -6.43 -9.15
C ALA A 30 11.60 -5.54 -7.92
N ILE A 31 12.53 -4.62 -7.63
CA ILE A 31 12.42 -3.72 -6.47
C ILE A 31 11.21 -2.79 -6.61
N ASN A 32 11.06 -2.11 -7.75
CA ASN A 32 9.93 -1.22 -8.00
C ASN A 32 8.59 -1.97 -8.00
N ARG A 33 8.54 -3.21 -8.51
CA ARG A 33 7.33 -4.03 -8.40
C ARG A 33 7.00 -4.35 -6.94
N LEU A 34 7.98 -4.79 -6.16
CA LEU A 34 7.77 -5.12 -4.75
C LEU A 34 7.30 -3.90 -3.96
N GLU A 35 7.99 -2.77 -4.14
CA GLU A 35 7.68 -1.49 -3.48
C GLU A 35 6.26 -1.03 -3.81
N ALA A 36 5.85 -1.03 -5.09
CA ALA A 36 4.49 -0.66 -5.49
C ALA A 36 3.41 -1.60 -4.93
N ASN A 37 3.69 -2.90 -4.83
CA ASN A 37 2.73 -3.84 -4.23
C ASN A 37 2.62 -3.66 -2.71
N ILE A 38 3.72 -3.33 -2.03
CA ILE A 38 3.69 -3.00 -0.60
C ILE A 38 3.00 -1.64 -0.39
N TYR A 39 3.13 -0.71 -1.34
CA TYR A 39 2.43 0.57 -1.28
C TYR A 39 0.91 0.41 -1.37
N VAL A 40 0.40 -0.52 -2.20
CA VAL A 40 -1.02 -0.91 -2.16
C VAL A 40 -1.44 -1.37 -0.76
N ALA A 41 -0.61 -2.15 -0.07
CA ALA A 41 -0.92 -2.58 1.30
C ALA A 41 -0.90 -1.43 2.31
N ALA A 42 -0.01 -0.44 2.13
CA ALA A 42 0.00 0.78 2.93
C ALA A 42 -1.27 1.63 2.71
N LEU A 43 -1.72 1.78 1.46
CA LEU A 43 -2.99 2.45 1.14
C LEU A 43 -4.17 1.74 1.79
N ILE A 44 -4.21 0.41 1.75
CA ILE A 44 -5.25 -0.37 2.42
C ILE A 44 -5.21 -0.20 3.95
N ALA A 45 -4.02 -0.13 4.56
CA ALA A 45 -3.92 0.15 5.98
C ALA A 45 -4.52 1.53 6.32
N THR A 46 -4.23 2.55 5.52
CA THR A 46 -4.69 3.93 5.75
C THR A 46 -6.17 4.12 5.46
N TYR A 47 -6.66 3.66 4.31
CA TYR A 47 -7.99 3.97 3.79
C TYR A 47 -8.99 2.82 3.87
N GLY A 48 -8.54 1.63 4.27
CA GLY A 48 -9.33 0.41 4.22
C GLY A 48 -9.30 -0.28 2.86
N ALA A 49 -9.91 -1.47 2.79
CA ALA A 49 -10.04 -2.21 1.56
C ALA A 49 -10.89 -1.42 0.54
N PRO A 50 -10.54 -1.45 -0.77
CA PRO A 50 -11.32 -0.74 -1.77
C PRO A 50 -12.78 -1.25 -1.79
N PRO A 51 -13.78 -0.37 -1.78
CA PRO A 51 -15.18 -0.79 -1.88
C PRO A 51 -15.50 -1.34 -3.28
N ALA A 52 -16.69 -1.90 -3.44
CA ALA A 52 -17.18 -2.34 -4.73
C ALA A 52 -17.08 -1.19 -5.76
N GLY A 53 -16.58 -1.51 -6.96
CA GLY A 53 -16.40 -0.51 -8.02
C GLY A 53 -15.08 0.26 -7.98
N VAL A 54 -14.23 0.08 -6.96
CA VAL A 54 -12.88 0.64 -6.93
C VAL A 54 -11.84 -0.46 -7.14
N ARG A 55 -10.82 -0.18 -7.95
CA ARG A 55 -9.60 -0.98 -8.01
C ARG A 55 -8.40 -0.14 -7.63
N VAL A 56 -7.58 -0.69 -6.75
CA VAL A 56 -6.24 -0.19 -6.43
C VAL A 56 -5.26 -1.25 -6.92
N ARG A 57 -4.48 -0.96 -7.94
CA ARG A 57 -3.58 -1.96 -8.54
C ARG A 57 -2.28 -1.37 -9.05
N VAL A 58 -1.26 -2.22 -9.08
CA VAL A 58 0.00 -1.87 -9.72
C VAL A 58 -0.15 -1.91 -11.24
N VAL A 59 0.21 -0.82 -11.91
CA VAL A 59 0.23 -0.69 -13.37
C VAL A 59 1.66 -0.64 -13.91
N SER A 60 1.84 -0.95 -15.20
CA SER A 60 3.16 -0.92 -15.85
C SER A 60 3.20 0.23 -16.85
N ASN A 61 4.13 1.16 -16.64
CA ASN A 61 4.35 2.32 -17.49
C ASN A 61 5.59 2.09 -18.33
N HIS A 62 5.41 1.94 -19.64
CA HIS A 62 6.47 1.66 -20.59
C HIS A 62 7.03 2.97 -21.14
N HIS A 63 8.34 3.15 -21.01
CA HIS A 63 9.07 4.30 -21.52
C HIS A 63 10.38 3.85 -22.17
N ASP A 64 11.01 4.76 -22.91
CA ASP A 64 12.26 4.50 -23.62
C ASP A 64 13.41 4.05 -22.69
N PHE A 65 13.34 4.43 -21.41
CA PHE A 65 14.35 4.11 -20.39
C PHE A 65 14.01 2.86 -19.57
N GLY A 66 12.89 2.19 -19.86
CA GLY A 66 12.45 0.97 -19.19
C GLY A 66 10.99 1.03 -18.73
N THR A 67 10.59 0.02 -17.96
CA THR A 67 9.23 -0.09 -17.42
C THR A 67 9.24 0.18 -15.93
N TYR A 68 8.66 1.31 -15.51
CA TYR A 68 8.36 1.56 -14.10
C TYR A 68 6.92 1.19 -13.77
N ARG A 69 6.63 1.03 -12.49
CA ARG A 69 5.34 0.62 -11.96
C ARG A 69 4.89 1.61 -10.90
N THR A 70 3.64 2.00 -11.04
CA THR A 70 2.90 2.92 -10.17
C THR A 70 1.65 2.23 -9.66
N VAL A 71 0.94 2.86 -8.73
CA VAL A 71 -0.34 2.38 -8.21
C VAL A 71 -1.46 3.21 -8.84
N ALA A 72 -2.33 2.58 -9.61
CA ALA A 72 -3.50 3.24 -10.18
C ALA A 72 -4.74 3.01 -9.33
N LEU A 73 -5.54 4.07 -9.21
CA LEU A 73 -6.93 4.05 -8.79
C LEU A 73 -7.82 3.99 -10.03
N GLU A 74 -8.72 3.03 -10.10
CA GLU A 74 -9.67 2.89 -11.21
C GLU A 74 -11.10 2.74 -10.67
N LEU A 75 -12.06 3.32 -11.38
CA LEU A 75 -13.49 3.29 -11.05
C LEU A 75 -14.27 2.51 -12.09
N ASP A 76 -15.24 1.73 -11.65
CA ASP A 76 -16.19 1.05 -12.54
C ASP A 76 -17.23 2.04 -13.09
N ASP A 77 -17.25 2.20 -14.40
CA ASP A 77 -18.17 3.11 -15.10
C ASP A 77 -19.61 2.59 -15.17
N SER A 78 -19.86 1.38 -14.67
CA SER A 78 -21.19 0.74 -14.68
C SER A 78 -21.92 0.78 -13.34
N LEU A 79 -21.37 1.49 -12.34
CA LEU A 79 -21.98 1.65 -11.03
C LEU A 79 -23.29 2.43 -11.09
N THR A 80 -24.22 2.09 -10.18
CA THR A 80 -25.37 2.95 -9.89
C THR A 80 -24.91 4.26 -9.25
N GLU A 81 -25.77 5.28 -9.21
CA GLU A 81 -25.44 6.59 -8.63
C GLU A 81 -25.03 6.50 -7.15
N GLU A 82 -25.68 5.62 -6.38
CA GLU A 82 -25.36 5.37 -4.97
C GLU A 82 -23.98 4.70 -4.82
N GLU A 83 -23.71 3.63 -5.57
CA GLU A 83 -22.42 2.94 -5.55
C GLU A 83 -21.28 3.83 -6.06
N ALA A 84 -21.55 4.67 -7.08
CA ALA A 84 -20.59 5.61 -7.62
C ALA A 84 -20.19 6.68 -6.60
N THR A 85 -21.11 7.10 -5.73
CA THR A 85 -20.80 8.06 -4.65
C THR A 85 -19.78 7.48 -3.68
N ALA A 86 -20.04 6.28 -3.13
CA ALA A 86 -19.10 5.63 -2.21
C ALA A 86 -17.74 5.30 -2.85
N ALA A 87 -17.75 4.90 -4.12
CA ALA A 87 -16.54 4.63 -4.88
C ALA A 87 -15.72 5.90 -5.14
N LEU A 88 -16.38 7.02 -5.46
CA LEU A 88 -15.73 8.32 -5.66
C LEU A 88 -15.15 8.88 -4.37
N ASP A 89 -15.90 8.82 -3.26
CA ASP A 89 -15.43 9.28 -1.95
C ASP A 89 -14.14 8.54 -1.54
N TYR A 90 -14.12 7.20 -1.69
CA TYR A 90 -12.92 6.41 -1.43
C TYR A 90 -11.76 6.83 -2.34
N ALA A 91 -12.01 6.97 -3.65
CA ALA A 91 -10.97 7.28 -4.61
C ALA A 91 -10.36 8.67 -4.39
N GLN A 92 -11.17 9.67 -4.04
CA GLN A 92 -10.71 11.01 -3.68
C GLN A 92 -9.84 11.02 -2.42
N GLU A 93 -10.24 10.26 -1.39
CA GLU A 93 -9.42 10.15 -0.17
C GLU A 93 -8.11 9.41 -0.44
N ALA A 94 -8.16 8.29 -1.18
CA ALA A 94 -6.99 7.48 -1.51
C ALA A 94 -6.02 8.16 -2.48
N GLU A 95 -6.50 9.11 -3.31
CA GLU A 95 -5.67 9.91 -4.22
C GLU A 95 -4.63 10.75 -3.46
N ASN A 96 -4.90 11.10 -2.20
CA ASN A 96 -3.92 11.80 -1.36
C ASN A 96 -2.66 10.95 -1.07
N GLY A 97 -2.77 9.62 -1.22
CA GLY A 97 -1.68 8.68 -0.98
C GLY A 97 -1.19 8.68 0.47
N VAL A 98 0.00 8.12 0.69
CA VAL A 98 0.68 8.18 1.99
C VAL A 98 1.98 8.95 1.83
N GLU A 99 2.27 9.87 2.74
CA GLU A 99 3.53 10.64 2.69
C GLU A 99 4.75 9.78 3.05
N ARG A 100 4.63 8.93 4.09
CA ARG A 100 5.73 8.09 4.59
C ARG A 100 5.23 6.70 4.98
N TRP A 101 6.08 5.68 4.83
CA TRP A 101 5.74 4.30 5.22
C TRP A 101 5.24 4.22 6.67
N LEU A 102 5.90 4.97 7.58
CA LEU A 102 5.55 5.08 8.99
C LEU A 102 4.09 5.52 9.22
N HIS A 103 3.56 6.41 8.39
CA HIS A 103 2.19 6.92 8.57
C HIS A 103 1.13 5.85 8.32
N ALA A 104 1.46 4.80 7.57
CA ALA A 104 0.65 3.61 7.38
C ALA A 104 1.06 2.44 8.30
N GLY A 105 1.98 2.65 9.25
CA GLY A 105 2.49 1.61 10.14
C GLY A 105 3.53 0.68 9.53
N PHE A 106 4.06 1.00 8.34
CA PHE A 106 5.06 0.20 7.65
C PHE A 106 6.47 0.70 7.93
N THR A 107 7.42 -0.23 8.01
CA THR A 107 8.84 0.09 7.84
C THR A 107 9.14 0.19 6.34
N PRO A 108 10.02 1.11 5.88
CA PRO A 108 10.44 1.14 4.49
C PRO A 108 10.92 -0.25 4.03
N PRO A 109 10.33 -0.84 2.98
CA PRO A 109 10.60 -2.22 2.62
C PRO A 109 12.00 -2.42 2.04
N ILE A 110 12.61 -1.34 1.55
CA ILE A 110 13.91 -1.33 0.88
C ILE A 110 14.80 -0.27 1.52
N GLU A 111 15.99 -0.67 1.96
CA GLU A 111 17.07 0.25 2.30
C GLU A 111 17.93 0.49 1.05
N TYR A 112 18.01 1.75 0.61
CA TYR A 112 18.85 2.17 -0.51
C TYR A 112 20.24 2.60 -0.02
N GLY A 113 21.27 1.92 -0.50
CA GLY A 113 22.68 2.16 -0.22
C GLY A 113 23.41 2.92 -1.34
N PRO A 114 24.74 3.13 -1.18
CA PRO A 114 25.55 3.77 -2.21
C PRO A 114 25.58 2.94 -3.50
N ASN A 115 25.81 3.62 -4.63
CA ASN A 115 25.98 3.03 -5.97
C ASN A 115 24.85 2.08 -6.40
N GLY A 116 23.62 2.32 -5.95
CA GLY A 116 22.48 1.53 -6.39
C GLY A 116 22.28 0.20 -5.65
N THR A 117 23.04 -0.03 -4.59
CA THR A 117 22.85 -1.20 -3.73
C THR A 117 21.53 -1.10 -2.97
N THR A 118 20.89 -2.25 -2.76
CA THR A 118 19.62 -2.35 -2.03
C THR A 118 19.70 -3.47 -1.02
N ARG A 119 19.09 -3.26 0.15
CA ARG A 119 18.83 -4.33 1.12
C ARG A 119 17.32 -4.42 1.33
N LEU A 120 16.78 -5.63 1.16
CA LEU A 120 15.38 -5.92 1.44
C LEU A 120 15.18 -6.01 2.96
N ILE A 121 14.24 -5.22 3.48
CA ILE A 121 13.71 -5.35 4.82
C ILE A 121 12.49 -6.27 4.81
N ALA A 122 11.64 -6.14 3.79
CA ALA A 122 10.59 -7.08 3.46
C ALA A 122 10.85 -7.67 2.07
N SER A 123 10.71 -8.99 1.91
CA SER A 123 10.88 -9.65 0.61
C SER A 123 9.55 -9.91 -0.11
N THR A 124 8.44 -9.80 0.62
CA THR A 124 7.08 -10.02 0.13
C THR A 124 6.12 -8.98 0.73
N VAL A 125 4.91 -8.86 0.15
CA VAL A 125 3.81 -8.07 0.75
C VAL A 125 3.42 -8.64 2.11
N GLU A 126 3.38 -9.97 2.25
CA GLU A 126 3.05 -10.65 3.50
C GLU A 126 4.05 -10.30 4.62
N ASP A 127 5.35 -10.27 4.33
CA ASP A 127 6.37 -9.86 5.31
C ASP A 127 6.17 -8.42 5.77
N ALA A 128 5.88 -7.52 4.83
CA ALA A 128 5.63 -6.12 5.12
C ALA A 128 4.36 -5.94 5.97
N VAL A 129 3.27 -6.60 5.61
CA VAL A 129 2.00 -6.57 6.35
C VAL A 129 2.16 -7.19 7.74
N ARG A 130 2.88 -8.30 7.88
CA ARG A 130 3.19 -8.90 9.19
C ARG A 130 3.95 -7.92 10.08
N GLY A 131 4.93 -7.22 9.53
CA GLY A 131 5.66 -6.16 10.22
C GLY A 131 4.77 -4.98 10.63
N ALA A 132 3.85 -4.57 9.75
CA ALA A 132 2.90 -3.49 10.03
C ALA A 132 1.88 -3.88 11.10
N LEU A 133 1.33 -5.09 11.05
CA LEU A 133 0.45 -5.62 12.09
C LEU A 133 1.16 -5.71 13.44
N GLN A 134 2.43 -6.13 13.46
CA GLN A 134 3.23 -6.12 14.68
C GLN A 134 3.43 -4.69 15.19
N THR A 135 3.71 -3.73 14.31
CA THR A 135 3.95 -2.32 14.68
C THR A 135 2.69 -1.65 15.23
N THR A 136 1.55 -1.92 14.62
CA THR A 136 0.26 -1.28 14.93
C THR A 136 -0.56 -2.02 16.00
N ARG A 137 -0.08 -3.16 16.51
CA ARG A 137 -0.82 -3.99 17.46
C ARG A 137 -1.22 -3.22 18.73
N PRO A 138 -2.37 -3.57 19.34
CA PRO A 138 -2.70 -3.03 20.65
C PRO A 138 -1.70 -3.50 21.70
N THR A 139 -1.60 -2.74 22.78
CA THR A 139 -0.91 -3.17 24.02
C THR A 139 -1.59 -4.42 24.60
N PRO A 140 -0.95 -5.11 25.56
CA PRO A 140 -1.57 -6.26 26.24
C PRO A 140 -2.91 -5.95 26.94
N LYS A 141 -3.25 -4.67 27.14
CA LYS A 141 -4.53 -4.23 27.71
C LYS A 141 -5.56 -3.84 26.64
N GLY A 142 -5.27 -4.09 25.37
CA GLY A 142 -6.15 -3.75 24.24
C GLY A 142 -6.06 -2.30 23.75
N ALA A 143 -5.27 -1.43 24.39
CA ALA A 143 -5.16 -0.02 23.99
C ALA A 143 -4.17 0.17 22.83
N PHE A 144 -4.50 1.01 21.86
CA PHE A 144 -3.61 1.38 20.75
C PHE A 144 -2.78 2.64 21.07
N PHE A 145 -1.51 2.64 20.64
CA PHE A 145 -0.66 3.81 20.71
C PHE A 145 0.29 3.87 19.49
N PRO A 146 0.32 4.98 18.73
CA PRO A 146 -0.65 6.09 18.77
C PRO A 146 -2.09 5.63 18.49
N ALA A 147 -3.08 6.47 18.78
CA ALA A 147 -4.50 6.12 18.57
C ALA A 147 -4.80 5.75 17.10
N SER A 148 -4.11 6.38 16.15
CA SER A 148 -4.23 6.07 14.71
C SER A 148 -3.86 4.62 14.37
N SER A 149 -3.07 3.93 15.20
CA SER A 149 -2.75 2.52 15.01
C SER A 149 -4.00 1.63 15.04
N GLU A 150 -5.08 2.04 15.71
CA GLU A 150 -6.32 1.27 15.75
C GLU A 150 -6.94 1.13 14.36
N THR A 151 -7.05 2.22 13.60
CA THR A 151 -7.56 2.22 12.23
C THR A 151 -6.68 1.36 11.34
N LEU A 152 -5.35 1.58 11.39
CA LEU A 152 -4.39 0.82 10.58
C LEU A 152 -4.47 -0.68 10.88
N HIS A 153 -4.47 -1.06 12.15
CA HIS A 153 -4.50 -2.46 12.56
C HIS A 153 -5.81 -3.13 12.16
N THR A 154 -6.94 -2.45 12.36
CA THR A 154 -8.27 -2.95 11.98
C THR A 154 -8.36 -3.19 10.48
N ASN A 155 -7.91 -2.23 9.67
CA ASN A 155 -7.93 -2.34 8.21
C ASN A 155 -7.02 -3.48 7.72
N LEU A 156 -5.80 -3.59 8.27
CA LEU A 156 -4.87 -4.67 7.94
C LEU A 156 -5.43 -6.05 8.33
N ARG A 157 -6.08 -6.18 9.49
CA ARG A 157 -6.72 -7.43 9.94
C ARG A 157 -7.92 -7.81 9.08
N ALA A 158 -8.70 -6.83 8.62
CA ALA A 158 -9.81 -7.08 7.71
C ALA A 158 -9.33 -7.56 6.32
N ALA A 159 -8.22 -7.01 5.82
CA ALA A 159 -7.68 -7.33 4.49
C ALA A 159 -6.78 -8.58 4.46
N TRP A 160 -6.09 -8.91 5.56
CA TRP A 160 -5.21 -10.08 5.70
C TRP A 160 -5.52 -10.88 6.98
N PRO A 161 -6.72 -11.48 7.10
CA PRO A 161 -7.11 -12.23 8.29
C PRO A 161 -6.25 -13.47 8.53
N GLU A 162 -5.60 -14.01 7.50
CA GLU A 162 -4.76 -15.21 7.54
C GLU A 162 -3.35 -14.97 8.10
N ILE A 163 -2.86 -13.73 8.13
CA ILE A 163 -1.51 -13.42 8.62
C ILE A 163 -1.51 -13.45 10.14
N ASP A 164 -0.98 -14.52 10.71
CA ASP A 164 -0.78 -14.60 12.15
C ASP A 164 0.39 -13.72 12.62
N VAL A 165 0.23 -13.14 13.81
CA VAL A 165 1.20 -12.24 14.43
C VAL A 165 1.47 -12.73 15.85
N PRO A 166 2.68 -13.25 16.13
CA PRO A 166 3.00 -13.80 17.44
C PRO A 166 2.75 -12.80 18.57
N GLY A 167 1.95 -13.21 19.56
CA GLY A 167 1.63 -12.38 20.73
C GLY A 167 0.40 -11.48 20.58
N ALA A 168 -0.40 -11.65 19.52
CA ALA A 168 -1.77 -11.18 19.51
C ALA A 168 -2.54 -11.94 20.59
N ILE A 169 -2.79 -11.29 21.73
CA ILE A 169 -3.69 -11.83 22.74
C ILE A 169 -5.06 -11.88 22.08
N ALA A 170 -5.63 -13.07 21.96
CA ALA A 170 -7.00 -13.24 21.50
C ALA A 170 -7.91 -12.32 22.32
N ALA A 171 -8.66 -11.46 21.63
CA ALA A 171 -9.70 -10.65 22.24
C ALA A 171 -10.79 -11.53 22.87
#